data_AF-A0A848GAE0-F1
#
_entry.id   AF-A0A848GAE0-F1
#
_cell.length_a   1.000
_cell.length_b   1.000
_cell.length_c   1.000
_cell.angle_alpha   90.00
_cell.angle_beta   90.00
_cell.angle_gamma   90.00
#
_symmetry.space_group_name_H-M   'P 1'
#
loop_
_entity.id
_entity.type
_entity.pdbx_description
1 polymer ?
#
loop_
_entity_poly.entity_id
_entity_poly.type
_entity_poly.pdbx_seq_one_letter_code
_entity_poly.pdbx_strand_id
1 'polypeptide(L)'
;MLELGPGADILRGIGILMWMFIIGILVGAWALPNTRPGKYLAVATVLGLLIAFPGRWAWERQKRSDHYHARLQQARAHFQERCKNAGEKIYRTVEDVEAIAILRKRRHGGTLPQIVEDPFGAVGNPWESDYPLSFLLPRNKEGQLLGGWMGGYGGERHVWNQPGYAYLDLRDQDDDSITRHTLAIQISPGDTTDSAGAQPQPDPVRTPLYRFVVNKFPSPGPLPRYGVIFEDLTTPEERAQWIAGSAFRVLDLQTNEILAERIGYFMDEGMGSTGGSRTPWEQAKQWSCPKYTIDITYRYFWDRDFTEQVLKIKNR
;
A
#
# COMPACT_ATOMS: atom_id res chain seq x y z
N MET A 1 2.72 -38.91 -14.20
CA MET A 1 1.48 -39.47 -13.63
C MET A 1 1.42 -38.99 -12.19
N LEU A 2 0.53 -38.05 -11.87
CA LEU A 2 0.39 -37.52 -10.51
C LEU A 2 -0.42 -38.52 -9.70
N GLU A 3 0.23 -39.22 -8.79
CA GLU A 3 -0.46 -40.04 -7.79
C GLU A 3 -1.26 -39.10 -6.88
N LEU A 4 -2.57 -39.08 -7.09
CA LEU A 4 -3.49 -38.40 -6.20
C LEU A 4 -3.60 -39.25 -4.93
N GLY A 5 -3.19 -38.68 -3.79
CA GLY A 5 -3.24 -39.35 -2.49
C GLY A 5 -4.67 -39.77 -2.06
N PRO A 6 -4.80 -40.42 -0.88
CA PRO A 6 -6.02 -41.10 -0.41
C PRO A 6 -7.30 -40.25 -0.36
N GLY A 7 -7.21 -38.92 -0.48
CA GLY A 7 -8.36 -38.03 -0.62
C GLY A 7 -9.10 -38.14 -1.98
N ALA A 8 -8.43 -38.60 -3.04
CA ALA A 8 -9.06 -38.70 -4.36
C ALA A 8 -10.03 -39.89 -4.49
N ASP A 9 -9.77 -40.99 -3.79
CA ASP A 9 -10.69 -42.13 -3.78
C ASP A 9 -11.95 -41.84 -2.98
N ILE A 10 -11.86 -41.02 -1.92
CA ILE A 10 -13.02 -40.54 -1.16
C ILE A 10 -13.93 -39.67 -2.05
N LEU A 11 -13.35 -38.75 -2.83
CA LEU A 11 -14.10 -37.91 -3.77
C LEU A 11 -14.78 -38.73 -4.88
N ARG A 12 -14.11 -39.78 -5.38
CA ARG A 12 -14.71 -40.72 -6.34
C ARG A 12 -15.87 -41.50 -5.73
N GLY A 13 -15.74 -41.97 -4.49
CA GLY A 13 -16.80 -42.68 -3.76
C GLY A 13 -18.06 -41.82 -3.57
N ILE A 14 -17.88 -40.55 -3.17
CA ILE A 14 -18.98 -39.58 -3.05
C ILE A 14 -19.65 -39.34 -4.42
N GLY A 15 -18.85 -39.22 -5.49
CA GLY A 15 -19.36 -39.08 -6.85
C GLY A 15 -20.25 -40.25 -7.28
N ILE A 16 -19.83 -41.49 -7.01
CA ILE A 16 -20.61 -42.70 -7.33
C ILE A 16 -21.94 -42.73 -6.58
N LEU A 17 -21.94 -42.41 -5.27
CA LEU A 17 -23.17 -42.36 -4.47
C LEU A 17 -24.17 -41.32 -4.98
N MET A 18 -23.69 -40.13 -5.40
CA MET A 18 -24.52 -39.09 -6.00
C MET A 18 -25.17 -39.57 -7.32
N TRP A 19 -24.41 -40.24 -8.19
CA TRP A 19 -24.94 -40.79 -9.44
C TRP A 19 -25.97 -41.90 -9.17
N MET A 20 -25.71 -42.78 -8.21
CA MET A 20 -26.68 -43.82 -7.80
C MET A 20 -27.98 -43.19 -7.30
N PHE A 21 -27.91 -42.11 -6.54
CA PHE A 21 -29.09 -41.37 -6.07
C PHE A 21 -29.89 -40.75 -7.24
N ILE A 22 -29.21 -40.09 -8.18
CA ILE A 22 -29.83 -39.50 -9.38
C ILE A 22 -30.51 -40.58 -10.23
N ILE A 23 -29.83 -41.71 -10.44
CA ILE A 23 -30.37 -42.86 -11.19
C ILE A 23 -31.59 -43.42 -10.46
N GLY A 24 -31.53 -43.57 -9.12
CA GLY A 24 -32.67 -44.02 -8.32
C GLY A 24 -33.90 -43.13 -8.47
N ILE A 25 -33.74 -41.81 -8.49
CA ILE A 25 -34.83 -40.85 -8.73
C ILE A 25 -35.40 -41.01 -10.14
N LEU A 26 -34.55 -41.16 -11.16
CA LEU A 26 -35.00 -41.35 -12.54
C LEU A 26 -35.75 -42.68 -12.73
N VAL A 27 -35.28 -43.76 -12.10
CA VAL A 27 -35.96 -45.07 -12.10
C VAL A 27 -37.30 -44.97 -11.38
N GLY A 28 -37.37 -44.29 -10.24
CA GLY A 28 -38.63 -44.02 -9.53
C GLY A 28 -39.63 -43.24 -10.39
N ALA A 29 -39.17 -42.16 -11.05
CA ALA A 29 -39.99 -41.36 -11.96
C ALA A 29 -40.56 -42.15 -13.14
N TRP A 30 -39.85 -43.21 -13.59
CA TRP A 30 -40.31 -44.11 -14.64
C TRP A 30 -41.23 -45.25 -14.14
N ALA A 31 -41.01 -45.73 -12.92
CA ALA A 31 -41.69 -46.91 -12.38
C ALA A 31 -43.03 -46.59 -11.69
N LEU A 32 -43.16 -45.43 -11.04
CA LEU A 32 -44.33 -45.04 -10.24
C LEU A 32 -45.62 -44.75 -11.07
N PRO A 33 -45.58 -44.09 -12.25
CA PRO A 33 -46.79 -43.77 -13.01
C PRO A 33 -47.29 -44.97 -13.83
N ASN A 34 -48.59 -45.28 -13.75
CA ASN A 34 -49.18 -46.38 -14.51
C ASN A 34 -49.48 -46.05 -15.98
N THR A 35 -49.45 -44.76 -16.37
CA THR A 35 -49.74 -44.32 -17.74
C THR A 35 -48.45 -43.95 -18.48
N ARG A 36 -48.33 -44.35 -19.75
CA ARG A 36 -47.22 -43.95 -20.63
C ARG A 36 -46.97 -42.43 -20.65
N PRO A 37 -47.98 -41.55 -20.78
CA PRO A 37 -47.76 -40.11 -20.71
C PRO A 37 -47.26 -39.63 -19.33
N GLY A 38 -47.74 -40.23 -18.23
CA GLY A 38 -47.31 -39.87 -16.88
C GLY A 38 -45.83 -40.16 -16.62
N LYS A 39 -45.29 -41.25 -17.19
CA LYS A 39 -43.85 -41.58 -17.12
C LYS A 39 -42.98 -40.54 -17.80
N TYR A 40 -43.34 -40.13 -19.01
CA TYR A 40 -42.59 -39.10 -19.75
C TYR A 40 -42.63 -37.74 -19.03
N LEU A 41 -43.79 -37.35 -18.49
CA LEU A 41 -43.95 -36.10 -17.73
C LEU A 41 -43.09 -36.10 -16.45
N ALA A 42 -43.11 -37.20 -15.69
CA ALA A 42 -42.34 -37.35 -14.45
C ALA A 42 -40.82 -37.29 -14.72
N VAL A 43 -40.32 -38.03 -15.73
CA VAL A 43 -38.91 -38.00 -16.11
C VAL A 43 -38.49 -36.61 -16.63
N ALA A 44 -39.30 -35.98 -17.48
CA ALA A 44 -39.02 -34.63 -17.98
C ALA A 44 -38.94 -33.60 -16.84
N THR A 45 -39.77 -33.73 -15.81
CA THR A 45 -39.76 -32.85 -14.64
C THR A 45 -38.48 -33.02 -13.82
N VAL A 46 -38.06 -34.27 -13.56
CA VAL A 46 -36.80 -34.57 -12.86
C VAL A 46 -35.59 -34.06 -13.63
N LEU A 47 -35.53 -34.31 -14.94
CA LEU A 47 -34.45 -33.81 -15.81
C LEU A 47 -34.43 -32.28 -15.86
N GLY A 48 -35.61 -31.65 -15.96
CA GLY A 48 -35.74 -30.19 -15.92
C GLY A 48 -35.17 -29.59 -14.62
N LEU A 49 -35.45 -30.19 -13.47
CA LEU A 49 -34.89 -29.76 -12.17
C LEU A 49 -33.38 -29.98 -12.09
N LEU A 50 -32.89 -31.13 -12.57
CA LEU A 50 -31.46 -31.46 -12.60
C LEU A 50 -30.64 -30.51 -13.50
N ILE A 51 -31.23 -29.96 -14.56
CA ILE A 51 -30.57 -28.99 -15.45
C ILE A 51 -30.75 -27.55 -14.93
N ALA A 52 -31.95 -27.20 -14.45
CA ALA A 52 -32.27 -25.84 -14.03
C ALA A 52 -31.39 -25.37 -12.87
N PHE A 53 -31.08 -26.25 -11.90
CA PHE A 53 -30.26 -25.88 -10.75
C PHE A 53 -28.79 -25.51 -11.11
N PRO A 54 -27.99 -26.40 -11.75
CA PRO A 54 -26.64 -26.05 -12.19
C PRO A 54 -26.64 -25.00 -13.31
N GLY A 55 -27.65 -25.00 -14.18
CA GLY A 55 -27.82 -23.99 -15.24
C GLY A 55 -27.99 -22.58 -14.67
N ARG A 56 -28.83 -22.41 -13.64
CA ARG A 56 -28.98 -21.14 -12.92
C ARG A 56 -27.68 -20.71 -12.25
N TRP A 57 -26.98 -21.64 -11.58
CA TRP A 57 -25.68 -21.35 -10.95
C TRP A 57 -24.63 -20.90 -11.97
N ALA A 58 -24.55 -21.58 -13.12
CA ALA A 58 -23.66 -21.22 -14.21
C ALA A 58 -24.00 -19.85 -14.79
N TRP A 59 -25.29 -19.57 -15.01
CA TRP A 59 -25.78 -18.28 -15.48
C TRP A 59 -25.47 -17.14 -14.50
N GLU A 60 -25.75 -17.32 -13.21
CA GLU A 60 -25.45 -16.32 -12.18
C GLU A 60 -23.95 -16.10 -12.01
N ARG A 61 -23.13 -17.14 -12.18
CA ARG A 61 -21.67 -17.02 -12.19
C ARG A 61 -21.20 -16.22 -13.42
N GLN A 62 -21.72 -16.51 -14.60
CA GLN A 62 -21.39 -15.79 -15.83
C GLN A 62 -21.76 -14.31 -15.71
N LYS A 63 -23.00 -14.02 -15.29
CA LYS A 63 -23.47 -12.64 -15.09
C LYS A 63 -22.59 -11.87 -14.10
N ARG A 64 -22.16 -12.48 -13.00
CA ARG A 64 -21.23 -11.87 -12.05
C ARG A 64 -19.86 -11.61 -12.68
N SER A 65 -19.36 -12.55 -13.49
CA SER A 65 -18.10 -12.38 -14.22
C SER A 65 -18.16 -11.21 -15.20
N ASP A 66 -19.24 -11.14 -16.00
CA ASP A 66 -19.43 -10.09 -17.00
C ASP A 66 -19.56 -8.72 -16.33
N HIS A 67 -20.34 -8.62 -15.25
CA HIS A 67 -20.43 -7.38 -14.47
C HIS A 67 -19.08 -6.97 -13.87
N TYR A 68 -18.29 -7.92 -13.36
CA TYR A 68 -16.95 -7.63 -12.84
C TYR A 68 -16.03 -7.12 -13.95
N HIS A 69 -15.96 -7.80 -15.09
CA HIS A 69 -15.10 -7.39 -16.21
C HIS A 69 -15.50 -6.03 -16.78
N ALA A 70 -16.80 -5.75 -16.90
CA ALA A 70 -17.28 -4.44 -17.35
C ALA A 70 -16.85 -3.32 -16.39
N ARG A 71 -17.02 -3.52 -15.07
CA ARG A 71 -16.57 -2.54 -14.05
C ARG A 71 -15.06 -2.36 -14.05
N LEU A 72 -14.30 -3.45 -14.14
CA LEU A 72 -12.85 -3.43 -14.19
C LEU A 72 -12.34 -2.70 -15.44
N GLN A 73 -12.96 -2.93 -16.60
CA GLN A 73 -12.61 -2.23 -17.84
C GLN A 73 -12.85 -0.72 -17.72
N GLN A 74 -13.97 -0.31 -17.12
CA GLN A 74 -14.25 1.10 -16.85
C GLN A 74 -13.21 1.72 -15.90
N ALA A 75 -12.89 1.03 -14.80
CA ALA A 75 -11.87 1.49 -13.84
C ALA A 75 -10.48 1.60 -14.50
N ARG A 76 -10.08 0.60 -15.28
CA ARG A 76 -8.81 0.61 -16.05
C ARG A 76 -8.75 1.79 -17.01
N ALA A 77 -9.84 2.10 -17.71
CA ALA A 77 -9.87 3.23 -18.65
C ALA A 77 -9.70 4.57 -17.92
N HIS A 78 -10.42 4.77 -16.81
CA HIS A 78 -10.24 5.96 -15.96
C HIS A 78 -8.82 6.07 -15.41
N PHE A 79 -8.28 4.97 -14.89
CA PHE A 79 -6.92 4.91 -14.37
C PHE A 79 -5.87 5.25 -15.43
N GLN A 80 -5.99 4.68 -16.63
CA GLN A 80 -5.09 4.97 -17.75
C GLN A 80 -5.14 6.45 -18.17
N GLU A 81 -6.32 7.07 -18.14
CA GLU A 81 -6.44 8.50 -18.43
C GLU A 81 -5.69 9.34 -17.39
N ARG A 82 -5.84 9.01 -16.10
CA ARG A 82 -5.12 9.69 -15.01
C ARG A 82 -3.61 9.51 -15.12
N CYS A 83 -3.17 8.31 -15.50
CA CYS A 83 -1.75 8.01 -15.65
C CYS A 83 -1.03 8.86 -16.71
N LYS A 84 -1.74 9.44 -17.68
CA LYS A 84 -1.12 10.32 -18.69
C LYS A 84 -0.45 11.55 -18.08
N ASN A 85 -0.98 12.04 -16.96
CA ASN A 85 -0.47 13.22 -16.25
C ASN A 85 0.35 12.86 -14.99
N ALA A 86 0.54 11.56 -14.73
CA ALA A 86 1.31 11.09 -13.59
C ALA A 86 2.82 11.24 -13.84
N GLY A 87 3.58 11.42 -12.77
CA GLY A 87 5.02 11.57 -12.84
C GLY A 87 5.54 12.72 -11.98
N GLU A 88 6.85 12.95 -12.09
CA GLU A 88 7.57 14.04 -11.46
C GLU A 88 7.75 15.18 -12.47
N LYS A 89 7.44 16.42 -12.05
CA LYS A 89 7.70 17.64 -12.81
C LYS A 89 8.44 18.61 -11.90
N ILE A 90 9.62 19.03 -12.32
CA ILE A 90 10.45 20.00 -11.61
C ILE A 90 10.49 21.26 -12.44
N TYR A 91 9.93 22.35 -11.91
CA TYR A 91 9.89 23.66 -12.57
C TYR A 91 11.11 24.50 -12.22
N ARG A 92 11.56 24.40 -10.97
CA ARG A 92 12.70 25.16 -10.45
C ARG A 92 13.38 24.41 -9.32
N THR A 93 14.70 24.51 -9.26
CA THR A 93 15.51 24.01 -8.14
C THR A 93 16.07 25.17 -7.31
N VAL A 94 16.38 24.89 -6.05
CA VAL A 94 16.91 25.86 -5.08
C VAL A 94 18.08 25.21 -4.34
N GLU A 95 19.19 25.94 -4.26
CA GLU A 95 20.38 25.56 -3.53
C GLU A 95 20.38 26.09 -2.08
N ASP A 96 21.23 25.51 -1.23
CA ASP A 96 21.51 26.00 0.12
C ASP A 96 20.30 26.14 1.05
N VAL A 97 19.36 25.20 0.97
CA VAL A 97 18.15 25.17 1.81
C VAL A 97 18.48 24.60 3.19
N GLU A 98 18.29 25.43 4.21
CA GLU A 98 18.54 25.07 5.61
C GLU A 98 17.40 24.26 6.23
N ALA A 99 16.16 24.64 5.95
CA ALA A 99 14.96 24.10 6.58
C ALA A 99 13.76 24.11 5.64
N ILE A 100 12.79 23.25 5.94
CA ILE A 100 11.54 23.12 5.16
C ILE A 100 10.32 23.14 6.08
N ALA A 101 9.18 23.56 5.54
CA ALA A 101 7.89 23.41 6.19
C ALA A 101 7.13 22.20 5.65
N ILE A 102 6.42 21.45 6.49
CA ILE A 102 5.43 20.45 6.06
C ILE A 102 4.06 21.06 6.36
N LEU A 103 3.36 21.51 5.31
CA LEU A 103 2.06 22.17 5.44
C LEU A 103 0.92 21.18 5.67
N ARG A 104 1.01 20.02 5.03
CA ARG A 104 0.08 18.90 5.21
C ARG A 104 0.85 17.60 5.07
N LYS A 105 0.90 16.83 6.15
CA LYS A 105 1.42 15.44 6.14
C LYS A 105 0.40 14.48 5.51
N ARG A 106 0.85 13.29 5.12
CA ARG A 106 -0.06 12.19 4.78
C ARG A 106 -0.74 11.68 6.04
N ARG A 107 -2.05 11.39 5.98
CA ARG A 107 -2.75 10.64 7.03
C ARG A 107 -2.54 9.15 6.76
N HIS A 108 -2.10 8.39 7.77
CA HIS A 108 -2.02 6.94 7.60
C HIS A 108 -3.41 6.34 7.75
N GLY A 109 -3.92 5.78 6.66
CA GLY A 109 -4.95 4.76 6.72
C GLY A 109 -4.25 3.41 6.55
N GLY A 110 -4.56 2.42 7.39
CA GLY A 110 -4.07 1.05 7.18
C GLY A 110 -4.42 0.53 5.77
N THR A 111 -3.89 -0.61 5.35
CA THR A 111 -3.96 -1.06 3.94
C THR A 111 -5.28 -1.72 3.53
N LEU A 112 -6.23 -1.81 4.46
CA LEU A 112 -7.52 -2.48 4.30
C LEU A 112 -8.68 -1.54 3.94
N PRO A 113 -8.84 -0.35 4.57
CA PRO A 113 -9.98 0.51 4.30
C PRO A 113 -9.91 1.18 2.92
N GLN A 114 -11.05 1.40 2.28
CA GLN A 114 -11.10 2.18 1.03
C GLN A 114 -10.69 3.65 1.26
N ILE A 115 -10.74 4.17 2.49
CA ILE A 115 -10.50 5.58 2.87
C ILE A 115 -9.02 6.01 2.87
N VAL A 116 -8.09 5.19 2.41
CA VAL A 116 -6.65 5.53 2.40
C VAL A 116 -6.37 6.67 1.43
N GLU A 117 -6.11 7.88 1.92
CA GLU A 117 -5.85 9.08 1.10
C GLU A 117 -4.67 8.90 0.15
N ASP A 118 -3.63 8.17 0.56
CA ASP A 118 -2.46 7.90 -0.28
C ASP A 118 -1.86 6.51 -0.09
N PRO A 119 -2.20 5.55 -0.95
CA PRO A 119 -1.55 4.27 -0.88
C PRO A 119 -0.06 4.35 -1.27
N PHE A 120 0.43 5.41 -1.96
CA PHE A 120 1.87 5.54 -2.35
C PHE A 120 2.75 5.74 -1.12
N GLY A 121 2.37 6.69 -0.26
CA GLY A 121 3.08 6.94 0.98
C GLY A 121 2.81 5.90 2.06
N ALA A 122 1.58 5.40 2.18
CA ALA A 122 1.19 4.49 3.27
C ALA A 122 2.00 3.20 3.32
N VAL A 123 2.48 2.73 2.16
CA VAL A 123 3.33 1.54 2.10
C VAL A 123 4.83 1.86 2.03
N GLY A 124 5.19 3.08 1.59
CA GLY A 124 6.59 3.50 1.37
C GLY A 124 7.25 4.19 2.56
N ASN A 125 6.46 4.65 3.54
CA ASN A 125 6.95 5.31 4.75
C ASN A 125 6.27 4.66 5.96
N PRO A 126 6.83 3.56 6.49
CA PRO A 126 6.08 2.66 7.37
C PRO A 126 5.67 3.20 8.76
N TRP A 127 5.94 4.46 9.13
CA TRP A 127 5.67 4.93 10.51
C TRP A 127 5.27 6.42 10.58
N GLU A 128 4.07 6.70 11.10
CA GLU A 128 3.50 8.06 11.27
C GLU A 128 4.34 8.98 12.18
N SER A 129 5.02 8.43 13.19
CA SER A 129 5.85 9.21 14.11
C SER A 129 7.13 9.74 13.47
N ASP A 130 7.57 9.12 12.37
CA ASP A 130 8.90 9.27 11.80
C ASP A 130 8.88 9.91 10.40
N TYR A 131 7.71 10.31 9.90
CA TYR A 131 7.62 11.03 8.63
C TYR A 131 8.44 12.34 8.67
N PRO A 132 8.33 13.20 9.70
CA PRO A 132 9.26 14.31 9.90
C PRO A 132 10.73 13.86 10.02
N LEU A 133 10.99 12.75 10.71
CA LEU A 133 12.34 12.22 10.89
C LEU A 133 13.02 11.95 9.54
N SER A 134 12.29 11.43 8.54
CA SER A 134 12.87 11.15 7.22
C SER A 134 13.54 12.35 6.53
N PHE A 135 13.07 13.57 6.79
CA PHE A 135 13.64 14.81 6.25
C PHE A 135 14.83 15.34 7.05
N LEU A 136 14.93 14.94 8.32
CA LEU A 136 16.01 15.32 9.22
C LEU A 136 17.18 14.33 9.16
N LEU A 137 16.91 13.09 8.74
CA LEU A 137 17.93 12.05 8.69
C LEU A 137 19.03 12.38 7.65
N PRO A 138 20.30 12.23 8.03
CA PRO A 138 21.44 12.29 7.12
C PRO A 138 21.59 11.04 6.25
N ARG A 139 22.41 11.12 5.19
CA ARG A 139 22.75 10.00 4.29
C ARG A 139 24.21 9.55 4.44
N ASN A 140 24.44 8.25 4.18
CA ASN A 140 25.79 7.67 4.06
C ASN A 140 26.38 7.98 2.67
N LYS A 141 27.60 7.49 2.43
CA LYS A 141 28.27 7.66 1.13
C LYS A 141 27.54 6.93 0.00
N GLU A 142 26.78 5.89 0.34
CA GLU A 142 25.96 5.10 -0.58
C GLU A 142 24.58 5.74 -0.84
N GLY A 143 24.28 6.90 -0.25
CA GLY A 143 23.02 7.62 -0.42
C GLY A 143 21.85 7.08 0.39
N GLN A 144 22.06 6.13 1.30
CA GLN A 144 21.04 5.57 2.17
C GLN A 144 20.82 6.46 3.40
N LEU A 145 19.56 6.66 3.80
CA LEU A 145 19.24 7.33 5.05
C LEU A 145 19.72 6.49 6.23
N LEU A 146 20.47 7.11 7.12
CA LEU A 146 20.93 6.46 8.33
C LEU A 146 19.87 6.66 9.44
N GLY A 147 18.86 5.80 9.46
CA GLY A 147 17.86 5.73 10.54
C GLY A 147 16.84 4.61 10.32
N GLY A 148 16.45 3.93 11.40
CA GLY A 148 15.55 2.75 11.38
C GLY A 148 16.30 1.41 11.37
N TRP A 149 15.58 0.29 11.53
CA TRP A 149 16.14 -1.08 11.49
C TRP A 149 16.92 -1.42 10.20
N MET A 150 16.72 -0.66 9.12
CA MET A 150 17.49 -0.76 7.86
C MET A 150 18.78 0.07 7.85
N GLY A 151 18.93 1.04 8.76
CA GLY A 151 20.14 1.82 8.98
C GLY A 151 20.99 1.20 10.08
N GLY A 152 21.65 0.08 9.75
CA GLY A 152 22.65 -0.66 10.53
C GLY A 152 22.86 -0.25 12.00
N TYR A 153 22.30 -1.04 12.91
CA TYR A 153 22.87 -1.15 14.26
C TYR A 153 24.21 -1.90 14.14
N GLY A 154 25.31 -1.19 14.38
CA GLY A 154 26.62 -1.79 14.59
C GLY A 154 27.57 -1.76 13.39
N GLY A 155 28.71 -1.08 13.59
CA GLY A 155 29.93 -1.22 12.78
C GLY A 155 30.18 -0.07 11.82
N GLU A 156 31.30 0.66 12.04
CA GLU A 156 32.09 1.57 11.17
C GLU A 156 31.41 2.51 10.13
N ARG A 157 30.07 2.54 10.03
CA ARG A 157 29.29 3.30 9.04
C ARG A 157 28.90 4.71 9.49
N HIS A 158 29.52 5.24 10.56
CA HIS A 158 29.21 6.56 11.11
C HIS A 158 29.88 7.74 10.36
N VAL A 159 30.28 7.54 9.10
CA VAL A 159 30.77 8.62 8.24
C VAL A 159 29.60 9.16 7.42
N TRP A 160 28.81 10.03 8.04
CA TRP A 160 27.78 10.84 7.38
C TRP A 160 28.47 11.79 6.42
N ASN A 161 28.02 11.82 5.17
CA ASN A 161 28.62 12.69 4.15
C ASN A 161 27.64 13.76 3.66
N GLN A 162 26.33 13.54 3.85
CA GLN A 162 25.30 14.49 3.47
C GLN A 162 24.36 14.72 4.66
N PRO A 163 24.31 15.94 5.21
CA PRO A 163 23.42 16.25 6.32
C PRO A 163 21.96 16.21 5.86
N GLY A 164 21.04 15.98 6.82
CA GLY A 164 19.62 16.25 6.60
C GLY A 164 19.30 17.75 6.71
N TYR A 165 18.02 18.12 6.56
CA TYR A 165 17.63 19.50 6.88
C TYR A 165 17.89 19.80 8.36
N ALA A 166 18.26 21.04 8.64
CA ALA A 166 18.60 21.50 9.98
C ALA A 166 17.47 21.32 11.00
N TYR A 167 16.28 21.68 10.53
CA TYR A 167 15.03 21.63 11.23
C TYR A 167 13.92 21.63 10.19
N LEU A 168 12.72 21.23 10.61
CA LEU A 168 11.52 21.44 9.84
C LEU A 168 10.40 21.94 10.73
N ASP A 169 9.49 22.70 10.15
CA ASP A 169 8.26 23.12 10.84
C ASP A 169 7.08 22.33 10.28
N LEU A 170 6.39 21.61 11.16
CA LEU A 170 5.20 20.82 10.83
C LEU A 170 3.96 21.59 11.28
N ARG A 171 3.06 21.85 10.34
CA ARG A 171 1.72 22.36 10.62
C ARG A 171 0.78 21.17 10.88
N ASP A 172 0.18 21.13 12.05
CA ASP A 172 -0.81 20.11 12.39
C ASP A 172 -2.09 20.35 11.58
N GLN A 173 -2.77 19.25 11.22
CA GLN A 173 -3.97 19.31 10.39
C GLN A 173 -5.24 19.55 11.20
N ASP A 174 -5.21 19.27 12.51
CA ASP A 174 -6.41 19.27 13.35
C ASP A 174 -6.57 20.63 14.07
N ASP A 175 -5.48 21.25 14.53
CA ASP A 175 -5.51 22.51 15.29
C ASP A 175 -4.70 23.65 14.66
N ASP A 176 -4.12 23.43 13.48
CA ASP A 176 -3.29 24.40 12.76
C ASP A 176 -1.99 24.81 13.48
N SER A 177 -1.65 24.15 14.59
CA SER A 177 -0.46 24.46 15.38
C SER A 177 0.82 24.15 14.60
N ILE A 178 1.86 24.96 14.80
CA ILE A 178 3.14 24.78 14.13
C ILE A 178 4.18 24.33 15.16
N THR A 179 4.76 23.17 14.92
CA THR A 179 5.82 22.59 15.75
C THR A 179 7.12 22.51 14.98
N ARG A 180 8.23 22.93 15.58
CA ARG A 180 9.57 22.76 15.04
C ARG A 180 10.16 21.43 15.50
N HIS A 181 10.68 20.67 14.54
CA HIS A 181 11.30 19.36 14.73
C HIS A 181 12.80 19.47 14.41
N THR A 182 13.65 19.01 15.32
CA THR A 182 15.11 18.96 15.12
C THR A 182 15.65 17.57 15.41
N LEU A 183 16.74 17.20 14.72
CA LEU A 183 17.41 15.94 14.96
C LEU A 183 18.28 16.03 16.20
N ALA A 184 18.18 15.04 17.08
CA ALA A 184 19.13 14.81 18.16
C ALA A 184 19.61 13.36 18.15
N ILE A 185 20.80 13.16 18.70
CA ILE A 185 21.39 11.83 18.87
C ILE A 185 21.31 11.49 20.36
N GLN A 186 20.51 10.50 20.70
CA GLN A 186 20.46 9.95 22.03
C GLN A 186 21.46 8.79 22.13
N ILE A 187 22.24 8.78 23.21
CA ILE A 187 23.17 7.70 23.53
C ILE A 187 22.48 6.86 24.60
N SER A 188 22.12 5.62 24.25
CA SER A 188 21.61 4.65 25.21
C SER A 188 22.77 3.74 25.67
N PRO A 189 22.97 3.53 26.99
CA PRO A 189 23.77 2.42 27.47
C PRO A 189 23.15 1.14 26.89
N GLY A 190 23.93 0.31 26.20
CA GLY A 190 23.39 -0.92 25.58
C GLY A 190 22.68 -1.78 26.63
N ASP A 191 21.38 -1.96 26.49
CA ASP A 191 20.58 -2.85 27.32
C ASP A 191 20.51 -4.23 26.65
N THR A 192 20.82 -5.29 27.40
CA THR A 192 20.90 -6.67 26.90
C THR A 192 19.54 -7.33 26.62
N THR A 193 18.48 -6.54 26.54
CA THR A 193 17.12 -7.07 26.45
C THR A 193 16.58 -6.87 25.04
N ASP A 194 16.97 -7.77 24.12
CA ASP A 194 16.10 -8.20 23.01
C ASP A 194 16.68 -9.45 22.32
N SER A 195 16.98 -10.46 23.13
CA SER A 195 17.07 -11.83 22.66
C SER A 195 16.34 -12.72 23.66
N ALA A 196 15.02 -12.80 23.51
CA ALA A 196 14.23 -13.82 24.17
C ALA A 196 14.73 -15.20 23.70
N GLY A 197 15.73 -15.75 24.41
CA GLY A 197 16.26 -17.10 24.20
C GLY A 197 17.77 -17.24 23.99
N ALA A 198 18.56 -16.16 23.89
CA ALA A 198 20.02 -16.30 23.77
C ALA A 198 20.67 -16.19 25.15
N GLN A 199 21.46 -17.19 25.54
CA GLN A 199 22.23 -17.14 26.78
C GLN A 199 23.20 -15.94 26.77
N PRO A 200 23.37 -15.23 27.90
CA PRO A 200 24.23 -14.06 27.97
C PRO A 200 25.69 -14.50 27.84
N GLN A 201 26.30 -14.19 26.70
CA GLN A 201 27.74 -14.30 26.51
C GLN A 201 28.38 -12.99 26.99
N PRO A 202 29.41 -13.03 27.86
CA PRO A 202 30.03 -11.82 28.41
C PRO A 202 30.99 -11.23 27.38
N ASP A 203 30.48 -10.43 26.45
CA ASP A 203 31.32 -9.62 25.56
C ASP A 203 31.79 -8.33 26.26
N PRO A 204 33.10 -8.02 26.29
CA PRO A 204 33.66 -6.94 27.11
C PRO A 204 33.58 -5.54 26.49
N VAL A 205 32.86 -5.33 25.39
CA VAL A 205 32.71 -4.00 24.76
C VAL A 205 31.23 -3.65 24.60
N ARG A 206 30.66 -2.99 25.61
CA ARG A 206 29.36 -2.30 25.48
C ARG A 206 29.50 -1.18 24.46
N THR A 207 29.21 -1.47 23.20
CA THR A 207 29.14 -0.43 22.16
C THR A 207 27.92 0.43 22.46
N PRO A 208 28.07 1.75 22.67
CA PRO A 208 26.93 2.63 22.91
C PRO A 208 25.99 2.58 21.70
N LEU A 209 24.69 2.41 21.94
CA LEU A 209 23.69 2.48 20.89
C LEU A 209 23.37 3.96 20.64
N TYR A 210 23.71 4.44 19.46
CA TYR A 210 23.30 5.76 18.99
C TYR A 210 21.93 5.65 18.35
N ARG A 211 20.96 6.40 18.87
CA ARG A 211 19.60 6.48 18.31
C ARG A 211 19.31 7.91 17.86
N PHE A 212 18.84 8.06 16.64
CA PHE A 212 18.25 9.31 16.19
C PHE A 212 16.89 9.51 16.84
N VAL A 213 16.71 10.67 17.47
CA VAL A 213 15.47 11.09 18.09
C VAL A 213 15.08 12.46 17.55
N VAL A 214 13.78 12.72 17.44
CA VAL A 214 13.26 14.02 17.01
C VAL A 214 12.84 14.81 18.24
N ASN A 215 13.49 15.94 18.47
CA ASN A 215 13.03 16.90 19.47
C ASN A 215 11.94 17.78 18.86
N LYS A 216 10.89 18.05 19.64
CA LYS A 216 9.71 18.81 19.20
C LYS A 216 9.47 19.99 20.12
N PHE A 217 9.30 21.18 19.53
CA PHE A 217 9.05 22.42 20.27
C PHE A 217 8.00 23.26 19.53
N PRO A 218 7.26 24.15 20.20
CA PRO A 218 6.48 25.19 19.51
C PRO A 218 7.39 25.97 18.55
N SER A 219 6.94 26.26 17.33
CA SER A 219 7.79 26.99 16.39
C SER A 219 8.10 28.40 16.92
N PRO A 220 9.39 28.79 17.02
CA PRO A 220 9.80 30.04 17.65
C PRO A 220 9.67 31.26 16.73
N GLY A 221 9.21 31.10 15.48
CA GLY A 221 9.23 32.17 14.49
C GLY A 221 8.42 31.85 13.23
N PRO A 222 8.62 32.62 12.14
CA PRO A 222 7.93 32.37 10.88
C PRO A 222 8.33 31.02 10.28
N LEU A 223 7.44 30.46 9.46
CA LEU A 223 7.70 29.23 8.71
C LEU A 223 8.95 29.39 7.82
N PRO A 224 9.69 28.28 7.60
CA PRO A 224 10.71 28.22 6.55
C PRO A 224 10.16 28.70 5.21
N ARG A 225 11.00 29.35 4.40
CA ARG A 225 10.60 29.86 3.09
C ARG A 225 10.05 28.78 2.17
N TYR A 226 10.64 27.59 2.19
CA TYR A 226 10.23 26.50 1.32
C TYR A 226 9.43 25.48 2.10
N GLY A 227 8.41 24.91 1.46
CA GLY A 227 7.54 23.94 2.08
C GLY A 227 7.11 22.83 1.15
N VAL A 228 6.59 21.76 1.73
CA VAL A 228 5.98 20.65 1.03
C VAL A 228 4.55 20.46 1.48
N ILE A 229 3.70 20.06 0.54
CA ILE A 229 2.29 19.78 0.80
C ILE A 229 1.87 18.49 0.11
N PHE A 230 1.08 17.71 0.83
CA PHE A 230 0.40 16.53 0.32
C PHE A 230 -1.08 16.83 0.06
N GLU A 231 -1.60 16.37 -1.08
CA GLU A 231 -3.00 16.52 -1.46
C GLU A 231 -3.56 15.20 -2.04
N ASP A 232 -4.73 14.78 -1.58
CA ASP A 232 -5.50 13.70 -2.19
C ASP A 232 -6.22 14.27 -3.43
N LEU A 233 -5.98 13.67 -4.59
CA LEU A 233 -6.60 14.04 -5.87
C LEU A 233 -7.78 13.15 -6.24
N THR A 234 -8.12 12.17 -5.40
CA THR A 234 -9.11 11.15 -5.71
C THR A 234 -10.53 11.71 -5.61
N THR A 235 -11.30 11.57 -6.68
CA THR A 235 -12.73 11.85 -6.67
C THR A 235 -13.53 10.73 -6.00
N PRO A 236 -14.74 10.99 -5.46
CA PRO A 236 -15.60 9.93 -4.91
C PRO A 236 -15.89 8.81 -5.92
N GLU A 237 -16.03 9.15 -7.20
CA GLU A 237 -16.28 8.21 -8.29
C GLU A 237 -15.10 7.27 -8.52
N GLU A 238 -13.88 7.82 -8.56
CA GLU A 238 -12.64 7.03 -8.66
C GLU A 238 -12.43 6.16 -7.44
N ARG A 239 -12.70 6.71 -6.26
CA ARG A 239 -12.62 5.98 -5.00
C ARG A 239 -13.52 4.75 -5.03
N ALA A 240 -14.76 4.90 -5.51
CA ALA A 240 -15.71 3.80 -5.67
C ALA A 240 -15.27 2.73 -6.68
N GLN A 241 -14.34 3.10 -7.58
CA GLN A 241 -13.69 2.20 -8.52
C GLN A 241 -12.35 1.63 -8.01
N TRP A 242 -12.01 1.86 -6.75
CA TRP A 242 -10.73 1.46 -6.15
C TRP A 242 -9.51 2.07 -6.84
N ILE A 243 -9.68 3.30 -7.32
CA ILE A 243 -8.61 4.16 -7.80
C ILE A 243 -8.31 5.17 -6.70
N ALA A 244 -7.03 5.42 -6.43
CA ALA A 244 -6.57 6.45 -5.51
C ALA A 244 -5.44 7.25 -6.16
N GLY A 245 -5.51 8.58 -6.09
CA GLY A 245 -4.55 9.50 -6.68
C GLY A 245 -4.08 10.53 -5.67
N SER A 246 -2.81 10.90 -5.73
CA SER A 246 -2.25 11.89 -4.83
C SER A 246 -1.22 12.79 -5.51
N ALA A 247 -1.07 14.00 -4.95
CA ALA A 247 -0.05 14.96 -5.32
C ALA A 247 0.84 15.27 -4.12
N PHE A 248 2.14 15.34 -4.39
CA PHE A 248 3.14 15.88 -3.48
C PHE A 248 3.81 17.08 -4.16
N ARG A 249 3.69 18.26 -3.56
CA ARG A 249 4.18 19.51 -4.16
C ARG A 249 5.23 20.16 -3.28
N VAL A 250 6.22 20.76 -3.92
CA VAL A 250 7.25 21.59 -3.30
C VAL A 250 6.99 23.04 -3.67
N LEU A 251 6.95 23.92 -2.67
CA LEU A 251 6.48 25.30 -2.78
C LEU A 251 7.52 26.30 -2.29
N ASP A 252 7.53 27.49 -2.89
CA ASP A 252 8.08 28.71 -2.26
C ASP A 252 6.93 29.45 -1.57
N LEU A 253 6.96 29.49 -0.23
CA LEU A 253 5.92 30.08 0.61
C LEU A 253 5.98 31.61 0.65
N GLN A 254 7.05 32.23 0.14
CA GLN A 254 7.12 33.69 0.01
C GLN A 254 6.44 34.16 -1.27
N THR A 255 6.62 33.43 -2.38
CA THR A 255 6.05 33.80 -3.68
C THR A 255 4.75 33.04 -4.00
N ASN A 256 4.40 32.02 -3.22
CA ASN A 256 3.32 31.06 -3.48
C ASN A 256 3.47 30.31 -4.81
N GLU A 257 4.71 30.10 -5.26
CA GLU A 257 5.00 29.37 -6.49
C GLU A 257 5.17 27.87 -6.23
N ILE A 258 4.69 27.04 -7.17
CA ILE A 258 4.97 25.61 -7.18
C ILE A 258 6.33 25.40 -7.85
N LEU A 259 7.31 24.94 -7.07
CA LEU A 259 8.67 24.65 -7.55
C LEU A 259 8.74 23.28 -8.23
N ALA A 260 7.95 22.32 -7.73
CA ALA A 260 7.85 21.00 -8.32
C ALA A 260 6.56 20.29 -7.88
N GLU A 261 6.08 19.36 -8.68
CA GLU A 261 4.96 18.49 -8.35
C GLU A 261 5.25 17.04 -8.73
N ARG A 262 4.79 16.13 -7.88
CA ARG A 262 4.80 14.69 -8.14
C ARG A 262 3.39 14.16 -7.99
N ILE A 263 2.84 13.63 -9.07
CA ILE A 263 1.49 13.08 -9.12
C ILE A 263 1.57 11.58 -9.34
N GLY A 264 0.79 10.82 -8.56
CA GLY A 264 0.69 9.37 -8.70
C GLY A 264 -0.72 8.84 -8.55
N TYR A 265 -1.00 7.71 -9.20
CA TYR A 265 -2.26 6.97 -9.09
C TYR A 265 -2.03 5.47 -8.88
N PHE A 266 -2.90 4.86 -8.07
CA PHE A 266 -3.03 3.43 -7.82
C PHE A 266 -4.41 2.93 -8.22
N MET A 267 -4.50 1.66 -8.59
CA MET A 267 -5.77 0.98 -8.81
C MET A 267 -5.72 -0.47 -8.30
N ASP A 268 -6.72 -0.92 -7.53
CA ASP A 268 -6.87 -2.36 -7.24
C ASP A 268 -7.77 -3.02 -8.28
N GLU A 269 -7.18 -3.87 -9.12
CA GLU A 269 -7.96 -4.69 -10.06
C GLU A 269 -8.88 -5.69 -9.37
N GLY A 270 -8.61 -6.04 -8.10
CA GLY A 270 -9.51 -6.83 -7.28
C GLY A 270 -10.79 -6.11 -6.89
N MET A 271 -10.91 -4.81 -7.22
CA MET A 271 -12.06 -3.95 -6.92
C MET A 271 -12.47 -4.02 -5.44
N GLY A 272 -11.48 -4.12 -4.55
CA GLY A 272 -11.69 -4.20 -3.10
C GLY A 272 -11.85 -5.59 -2.53
N SER A 273 -11.69 -6.65 -3.34
CA SER A 273 -11.84 -8.01 -2.86
C SER A 273 -10.78 -8.35 -1.82
N THR A 274 -11.24 -8.80 -0.65
CA THR A 274 -10.41 -9.37 0.43
C THR A 274 -10.35 -10.90 0.39
N GLY A 275 -10.93 -11.51 -0.65
CA GLY A 275 -10.95 -12.96 -0.82
C GLY A 275 -9.53 -13.53 -0.96
N GLY A 276 -9.27 -14.68 -0.32
CA GLY A 276 -7.95 -15.31 -0.34
C GLY A 276 -6.87 -14.51 0.40
N SER A 277 -7.25 -13.78 1.44
CA SER A 277 -6.35 -12.94 2.26
C SER A 277 -5.72 -11.77 1.48
N ARG A 278 -6.39 -11.30 0.42
CA ARG A 278 -5.96 -10.11 -0.31
C ARG A 278 -6.13 -8.85 0.54
N THR A 279 -5.12 -8.00 0.48
CA THR A 279 -5.14 -6.62 0.98
C THR A 279 -5.17 -5.69 -0.24
N PRO A 280 -6.31 -5.03 -0.54
CA PRO A 280 -6.50 -4.33 -1.83
C PRO A 280 -5.39 -3.34 -2.19
N TRP A 281 -5.01 -2.45 -1.26
CA TRP A 281 -4.00 -1.43 -1.54
C TRP A 281 -2.57 -1.98 -1.62
N GLU A 282 -2.29 -3.10 -0.95
CA GLU A 282 -1.01 -3.80 -1.14
C GLU A 282 -0.91 -4.41 -2.53
N GLN A 283 -2.02 -4.99 -3.02
CA GLN A 283 -2.11 -5.56 -4.36
C GLN A 283 -2.13 -4.48 -5.45
N ALA A 284 -2.61 -3.28 -5.13
CA ALA A 284 -2.62 -2.13 -6.04
C ALA A 284 -1.19 -1.65 -6.39
N LYS A 285 -0.15 -2.01 -5.61
CA LYS A 285 1.24 -1.60 -5.89
C LYS A 285 1.72 -1.89 -7.31
N GLN A 286 1.30 -3.04 -7.84
CA GLN A 286 1.66 -3.49 -9.19
C GLN A 286 0.92 -2.70 -10.30
N TRP A 287 -0.15 -2.00 -9.95
CA TRP A 287 -1.02 -1.22 -10.83
C TRP A 287 -0.92 0.26 -10.47
N SER A 288 0.21 0.84 -10.84
CA SER A 288 0.61 2.17 -10.38
C SER A 288 1.31 2.98 -11.45
N CYS A 289 1.08 4.28 -11.40
CA CYS A 289 1.74 5.24 -12.26
C CYS A 289 2.08 6.51 -11.46
N PRO A 290 3.34 6.96 -11.42
CA PRO A 290 4.53 6.23 -11.86
C PRO A 290 4.68 4.88 -11.13
N LYS A 291 5.42 3.93 -11.73
CA LYS A 291 5.59 2.58 -11.17
C LYS A 291 6.16 2.68 -9.74
N TYR A 292 5.48 2.02 -8.81
CA TYR A 292 5.87 1.98 -7.40
C TYR A 292 7.13 1.14 -7.15
N THR A 293 7.38 0.14 -7.98
CA THR A 293 8.57 -0.72 -7.93
C THR A 293 9.47 -0.47 -9.15
N ILE A 294 10.77 -0.36 -8.90
CA ILE A 294 11.82 -0.38 -9.93
C ILE A 294 12.66 -1.62 -9.63
N ASP A 295 12.75 -2.55 -10.58
CA ASP A 295 13.59 -3.75 -10.50
C ASP A 295 13.57 -4.41 -9.11
N ILE A 296 12.38 -4.85 -8.67
CA ILE A 296 12.08 -5.51 -7.38
C ILE A 296 12.27 -4.70 -6.08
N THR A 297 12.76 -3.46 -6.15
CA THR A 297 12.91 -2.59 -4.97
C THR A 297 11.74 -1.62 -4.81
N TYR A 298 11.23 -1.50 -3.58
CA TYR A 298 10.24 -0.48 -3.22
C TYR A 298 10.92 0.88 -3.09
N ARG A 299 10.27 1.93 -3.62
CA ARG A 299 10.75 3.31 -3.50
C ARG A 299 10.40 3.86 -2.11
N TYR A 300 11.21 3.51 -1.12
CA TYR A 300 11.14 4.08 0.23
C TYR A 300 11.57 5.56 0.21
N PHE A 301 11.04 6.38 1.12
CA PHE A 301 11.45 7.79 1.29
C PHE A 301 11.31 8.67 0.04
N TRP A 302 10.39 8.33 -0.87
CA TRP A 302 10.24 9.03 -2.14
C TRP A 302 9.96 10.54 -1.99
N ASP A 303 9.22 10.96 -0.96
CA ASP A 303 9.00 12.38 -0.70
C ASP A 303 10.29 13.10 -0.36
N ARG A 304 11.13 12.46 0.46
CA ARG A 304 12.45 12.97 0.83
C ARG A 304 13.35 13.06 -0.38
N ASP A 305 13.43 12.00 -1.18
CA ASP A 305 14.24 11.97 -2.41
C ASP A 305 13.80 13.05 -3.41
N PHE A 306 12.49 13.18 -3.65
CA PHE A 306 11.95 14.19 -4.55
C PHE A 306 12.16 15.62 -4.02
N THR A 307 11.99 15.83 -2.72
CA THR A 307 12.26 17.14 -2.10
C THR A 307 13.73 17.52 -2.25
N GLU A 308 14.67 16.59 -2.05
CA GLU A 308 16.11 16.84 -2.26
C GLU A 308 16.49 17.05 -3.73
N GLN A 309 15.70 16.56 -4.69
CA GLN A 309 15.92 16.92 -6.11
C GLN A 309 15.68 18.41 -6.35
N VAL A 310 14.76 19.01 -5.58
CA VAL A 310 14.25 20.38 -5.76
C VAL A 310 14.93 21.38 -4.81
N LEU A 311 15.00 21.04 -3.52
CA LEU A 311 15.52 21.85 -2.43
C LEU A 311 16.81 21.21 -1.92
N LYS A 312 17.95 21.61 -2.49
CA LYS A 312 19.26 21.05 -2.11
C LYS A 312 19.64 21.52 -0.72
N ILE A 313 20.03 20.57 0.11
CA ILE A 313 20.34 20.82 1.52
C ILE A 313 21.62 21.63 1.61
N LYS A 314 21.61 22.64 2.47
CA LYS A 314 22.81 23.43 2.80
C LYS A 314 23.88 22.53 3.41
N ASN A 315 25.07 22.50 2.80
CA ASN A 315 26.24 21.84 3.38
C ASN A 315 26.65 22.55 4.68
N ARG A 316 26.93 21.79 5.73
CA ARG A 316 27.28 22.26 7.07
C ARG A 316 28.59 21.63 7.54
#